data_AF-A0A7L1T5H6-F1
#
_entry.id   AF-A0A7L1T5H6-F1
#
_cell.length_a   1.000
_cell.length_b   1.000
_cell.length_c   1.000
_cell.angle_alpha   90.00
_cell.angle_beta   90.00
_cell.angle_gamma   90.00
#
_symmetry.space_group_name_H-M   'P 1'
#
loop_
_entity.id
_entity.type
_entity.pdbx_description
1 polymer ?
#
loop_
_entity_poly.entity_id
_entity_poly.type
_entity_poly.pdbx_seq_one_letter_code
_entity_poly.pdbx_strand_id
1 'polypeptide(L)'
;QVSRGLRTPRLPVWLCSVAGRHSVLFGTDGRLLSDWRAERVFHLYLYNGQREQARTARLTIDTHSHHWEEAPREEPCADPRSPGNSRPSMEMAIRTKWAGATVSWNGTDPFF
;
A
#
# COMPACT_ATOMS: atom_id res chain seq x y z
N GLN A 1 -4.65 23.89 7.17
CA GLN A 1 -3.20 23.89 7.46
C GLN A 1 -2.83 22.51 8.00
N VAL A 2 -2.01 21.73 7.28
CA VAL A 2 -1.58 20.39 7.72
C VAL A 2 -0.16 20.53 8.29
N SER A 3 0.07 20.02 9.50
CA SER A 3 1.37 20.17 10.19
C SER A 3 2.49 19.47 9.41
N ARG A 4 3.70 20.07 9.39
CA ARG A 4 4.87 19.54 8.65
C ARG A 4 5.22 18.09 9.03
N GLY A 5 4.97 17.67 10.28
CA GLY A 5 5.19 16.30 10.75
C GLY A 5 4.19 15.26 10.21
N LEU A 6 3.08 15.69 9.61
CA LEU A 6 2.14 14.80 8.91
C LEU A 6 2.55 14.53 7.45
N ARG A 7 3.46 15.33 6.87
CA ARG A 7 3.97 15.09 5.50
C ARG A 7 5.02 13.99 5.43
N THR A 8 5.80 13.82 6.49
CA THR A 8 6.87 12.82 6.53
C THR A 8 6.83 12.11 7.88
N PRO A 9 6.14 10.97 7.99
CA PRO A 9 6.07 10.24 9.24
C PRO A 9 7.46 9.75 9.65
N ARG A 10 7.76 9.73 10.96
CA ARG A 10 9.05 9.24 11.48
C ARG A 10 9.14 7.71 11.50
N LEU A 11 7.98 7.07 11.58
CA LEU A 11 7.83 5.63 11.53
C LEU A 11 7.11 5.27 10.23
N PRO A 12 7.42 4.11 9.62
CA PRO A 12 6.71 3.64 8.45
C PRO A 12 5.34 3.09 8.84
N VAL A 13 4.43 3.94 9.31
CA VAL A 13 3.06 3.57 9.71
C VAL A 13 2.10 4.58 9.11
N TRP A 14 1.09 4.07 8.40
CA TRP A 14 0.06 4.86 7.73
C TRP A 14 -1.32 4.31 8.08
N LEU A 15 -2.27 5.22 8.28
CA LEU A 15 -3.68 4.91 8.30
C LEU A 15 -4.23 5.09 6.89
N CYS A 16 -4.90 4.07 6.38
CA CYS A 16 -5.47 4.07 5.05
C CYS A 16 -6.99 3.93 5.15
N SER A 17 -7.71 4.80 4.42
CA SER A 17 -9.15 4.70 4.24
C SER A 17 -9.41 4.49 2.74
N VAL A 18 -9.69 3.25 2.36
CA VAL A 18 -9.83 2.82 0.97
C VAL A 18 -11.13 2.05 0.83
N ALA A 19 -11.95 2.39 -0.18
CA ALA A 19 -13.25 1.76 -0.41
C ALA A 19 -14.17 1.71 0.83
N GLY A 20 -14.09 2.73 1.72
CA GLY A 20 -14.88 2.78 2.96
C GLY A 20 -14.38 1.89 4.10
N ARG A 21 -13.26 1.18 3.91
CA ARG A 21 -12.60 0.37 4.93
C ARG A 21 -11.37 1.07 5.49
N HIS A 22 -11.17 0.95 6.79
CA HIS A 22 -9.99 1.48 7.49
C HIS A 22 -8.97 0.37 7.67
N SER A 23 -7.71 0.67 7.43
CA SER A 23 -6.61 -0.26 7.61
C SER A 23 -5.34 0.47 8.05
N VAL A 24 -4.42 -0.29 8.62
CA VAL A 24 -3.07 0.16 8.94
C VAL A 24 -2.12 -0.48 7.95
N LEU A 25 -1.33 0.34 7.27
CA LEU A 25 -0.21 -0.11 6.46
C LEU A 25 1.07 0.23 7.21
N PHE A 26 1.98 -0.72 7.39
CA PHE A 26 3.22 -0.45 8.12
C PHE A 26 4.42 -1.24 7.63
N GLY A 27 5.60 -0.65 7.74
CA GLY A 27 6.89 -1.32 7.59
C GLY A 27 7.46 -1.71 8.95
N THR A 28 8.36 -2.68 8.97
CA THR A 28 9.08 -3.12 10.19
C THR A 28 10.51 -2.60 10.27
N ASP A 29 11.08 -2.12 9.15
CA ASP A 29 12.39 -1.47 9.13
C ASP A 29 12.25 0.04 9.43
N GLY A 30 12.77 0.46 10.59
CA GLY A 30 12.75 1.87 11.00
C GLY A 30 13.55 2.81 10.08
N ARG A 31 14.41 2.27 9.20
CA ARG A 31 15.18 3.04 8.22
C ARG A 31 14.43 3.28 6.92
N LEU A 32 13.28 2.65 6.72
CA LEU A 32 12.54 2.70 5.45
C LEU A 32 12.30 4.13 4.94
N LEU A 33 12.13 5.10 5.84
CA LEU A 33 11.86 6.50 5.48
C LEU A 33 13.07 7.43 5.54
N SER A 34 14.23 6.91 5.95
CA SER A 34 15.46 7.69 6.16
C SER A 34 16.66 7.18 5.35
N ASP A 35 16.59 5.97 4.81
CA ASP A 35 17.62 5.35 3.98
C ASP A 35 17.04 5.04 2.58
N TRP A 36 17.50 5.78 1.58
CA TRP A 36 17.08 5.60 0.19
C TRP A 36 17.34 4.19 -0.34
N ARG A 37 18.33 3.46 0.21
CA ARG A 37 18.60 2.07 -0.17
C ARG A 37 17.53 1.13 0.37
N ALA A 38 17.10 1.36 1.61
CA ALA A 38 16.01 0.61 2.23
C ALA A 38 14.67 0.89 1.53
N GLU A 39 14.51 2.08 0.94
CA GLU A 39 13.31 2.47 0.19
C GLU A 39 13.26 1.92 -1.25
N ARG A 40 14.30 1.22 -1.74
CA ARG A 40 14.29 0.63 -3.10
C ARG A 40 13.35 -0.56 -3.21
N VAL A 41 13.54 -1.55 -2.33
CA VAL A 41 12.72 -2.76 -2.28
C VAL A 41 12.50 -3.12 -0.83
N PHE A 42 11.24 -3.18 -0.40
CA PHE A 42 10.89 -3.39 1.00
C PHE A 42 9.55 -4.07 1.15
N HIS A 43 9.22 -4.43 2.40
CA HIS A 43 7.94 -5.02 2.74
C HIS A 43 7.07 -4.05 3.51
N LEU A 44 5.78 -4.05 3.16
CA LEU A 44 4.72 -3.45 3.97
C LEU A 44 3.77 -4.55 4.43
N TYR A 45 3.15 -4.29 5.57
CA TYR A 45 2.18 -5.17 6.19
C TYR A 45 0.86 -4.42 6.26
N LEU A 46 -0.20 -5.04 5.75
CA LEU A 46 -1.56 -4.51 5.80
C LEU A 46 -2.33 -5.20 6.93
N TYR A 47 -2.99 -4.41 7.76
CA TYR A 47 -3.89 -4.93 8.79
C TYR A 47 -5.22 -4.18 8.74
N ASN A 48 -6.31 -4.89 8.52
CA ASN A 48 -7.65 -4.31 8.39
C ASN A 48 -8.54 -4.54 9.63
N GLY A 49 -8.06 -5.31 10.62
CA GLY A 49 -8.77 -5.59 11.86
C GLY A 49 -10.01 -6.47 11.73
N GLN A 50 -10.24 -7.06 10.55
CA GLN A 50 -11.36 -7.95 10.30
C GLN A 50 -11.03 -9.39 10.72
N ARG A 51 -12.05 -10.16 11.13
CA ARG A 51 -11.87 -11.53 11.62
C ARG A 51 -11.41 -12.48 10.52
N GLU A 52 -11.78 -12.15 9.30
CA GLU A 52 -11.51 -12.90 8.10
C GLU A 52 -10.02 -12.84 7.72
N GLN A 53 -9.29 -11.80 8.16
CA GLN A 53 -7.84 -11.69 8.00
C GLN A 53 -7.08 -12.69 8.89
N ALA A 54 -7.14 -13.96 8.51
CA ALA A 54 -6.50 -15.07 9.22
C ALA A 54 -4.99 -15.20 8.93
N ARG A 55 -4.48 -14.47 7.93
CA ARG A 55 -3.08 -14.51 7.51
C ARG A 55 -2.48 -13.10 7.42
N THR A 56 -1.19 -13.01 7.68
CA THR A 56 -0.43 -11.78 7.52
C THR A 56 -0.44 -11.34 6.05
N ALA A 57 -1.01 -10.16 5.79
CA ALA A 57 -0.96 -9.55 4.47
C ALA A 57 0.37 -8.82 4.27
N ARG A 58 1.34 -9.51 3.69
CA ARG A 58 2.67 -8.95 3.40
C ARG A 58 2.77 -8.55 1.94
N LEU A 59 3.00 -7.28 1.68
CA LEU A 59 3.22 -6.71 0.36
C LEU A 59 4.72 -6.54 0.11
N THR A 60 5.17 -6.76 -1.12
CA THR A 60 6.50 -6.36 -1.58
C THR A 60 6.37 -5.13 -2.45
N ILE A 61 7.09 -4.07 -2.10
CA ILE A 61 7.10 -2.80 -2.81
C ILE A 61 8.46 -2.67 -3.49
N ASP A 62 8.46 -2.46 -4.80
CA ASP A 62 9.65 -2.14 -5.58
C ASP A 62 9.46 -0.75 -6.20
N THR A 63 10.28 0.22 -5.80
CA THR A 63 10.19 1.62 -6.24
C THR A 63 11.06 1.91 -7.47
N HIS A 64 11.81 0.92 -7.96
CA HIS A 64 12.75 1.05 -9.07
C HIS A 64 12.29 0.30 -10.33
N SER A 65 11.31 -0.59 -10.20
CA SER A 65 10.64 -1.21 -11.33
C SER A 65 9.81 -0.17 -12.11
N HIS A 66 10.06 -0.03 -13.42
CA HIS A 66 9.31 0.90 -14.29
C HIS A 66 8.04 0.29 -14.94
N HIS A 67 7.74 -0.98 -14.65
CA HIS A 67 6.72 -1.75 -15.39
C HIS A 67 5.27 -1.48 -14.97
N TRP A 68 5.01 -0.67 -13.95
CA TRP A 68 3.66 -0.52 -13.40
C TRP A 68 2.66 0.10 -14.41
N GLU A 69 3.12 0.89 -15.38
CA GLU A 69 2.27 1.48 -16.43
C GLU A 69 1.90 0.48 -17.54
N GLU A 70 2.70 -0.58 -17.69
CA GLU A 70 2.53 -1.63 -18.71
C GLU A 70 1.60 -2.76 -18.23
N ALA A 71 1.38 -2.86 -16.92
CA ALA A 71 0.40 -3.80 -16.38
C ALA A 71 -1.00 -3.45 -16.91
N PRO A 72 -1.82 -4.45 -17.33
CA PRO A 72 -3.16 -4.19 -17.82
C PRO A 72 -3.91 -3.34 -16.78
N ARG A 73 -4.37 -2.16 -17.19
CA ARG A 73 -5.32 -1.40 -16.38
C ARG A 73 -6.53 -2.29 -16.19
N GLU A 74 -6.74 -2.80 -14.99
CA GLU A 74 -8.04 -3.39 -14.65
C GLU A 74 -9.11 -2.34 -14.99
N GLU A 75 -10.05 -2.73 -15.85
CA GLU A 75 -11.02 -1.83 -16.49
C GLU A 75 -11.63 -0.83 -15.48
N PRO A 76 -11.53 0.48 -15.71
CA PRO A 76 -12.06 1.49 -14.79
C PRO A 76 -13.58 1.63 -14.98
N CYS A 77 -14.36 0.66 -14.51
CA CYS A 77 -15.82 0.67 -14.60
C CYS A 77 -16.52 0.05 -13.37
N ALA A 78 -15.92 0.17 -12.17
CA ALA A 78 -16.57 -0.21 -10.92
C ALA A 78 -16.46 0.92 -9.89
N ASP A 79 -17.54 1.16 -9.13
CA ASP A 79 -17.56 2.10 -8.00
C ASP A 79 -16.29 1.90 -7.13
N PRO A 80 -15.49 2.94 -6.82
CA PRO A 80 -14.33 2.87 -5.93
C PRO A 80 -14.63 2.25 -4.56
N ARG A 81 -15.90 2.24 -4.14
CA ARG A 81 -16.38 1.60 -2.91
C ARG A 81 -16.70 0.12 -3.08
N SER A 82 -16.70 -0.40 -4.31
CA SER A 82 -16.91 -1.82 -4.56
C SER A 82 -15.76 -2.63 -3.97
N PRO A 83 -16.05 -3.77 -3.32
CA PRO A 83 -15.01 -4.62 -2.74
C PRO A 83 -14.01 -5.10 -3.80
N GLY A 84 -14.44 -5.32 -5.05
CA GLY A 84 -13.53 -5.70 -6.14
C GLY A 84 -12.48 -4.65 -6.50
N ASN A 85 -12.66 -3.37 -6.12
CA ASN A 85 -11.76 -2.28 -6.52
C ASN A 85 -10.74 -1.88 -5.44
N SER A 86 -10.71 -2.55 -4.28
CA SER A 86 -9.78 -2.09 -3.22
C SER A 86 -8.33 -2.58 -3.40
N ARG A 87 -8.06 -3.63 -4.23
CA ARG A 87 -6.70 -3.99 -4.68
C ARG A 87 -6.09 -2.78 -5.42
N PRO A 88 -6.68 -2.35 -6.57
CA PRO A 88 -6.21 -1.17 -7.28
C PRO A 88 -6.17 0.08 -6.40
N SER A 89 -7.20 0.32 -5.59
CA SER A 89 -7.26 1.53 -4.78
C SER A 89 -6.17 1.57 -3.68
N MET A 90 -5.81 0.42 -3.10
CA MET A 90 -4.71 0.33 -2.14
C MET A 90 -3.36 0.55 -2.81
N GLU A 91 -3.14 -0.04 -4.00
CA GLU A 91 -1.93 0.18 -4.77
C GLU A 91 -1.76 1.65 -5.16
N MET A 92 -2.85 2.30 -5.58
CA MET A 92 -2.84 3.74 -5.86
C MET A 92 -2.52 4.57 -4.61
N ALA A 93 -3.05 4.19 -3.44
CA ALA A 93 -2.72 4.85 -2.18
C ALA A 93 -1.22 4.73 -1.85
N ILE A 94 -0.62 3.54 -2.02
CA ILE A 94 0.83 3.31 -1.86
C ILE A 94 1.62 4.21 -2.82
N ARG A 95 1.19 4.31 -4.08
CA ARG A 95 1.85 5.11 -5.11
C ARG A 95 1.80 6.62 -4.86
N THR A 96 0.89 7.11 -4.01
CA THR A 96 0.94 8.52 -3.56
C THR A 96 2.20 8.83 -2.74
N LYS A 97 2.77 7.81 -2.07
CA LYS A 97 4.03 7.92 -1.33
C LYS A 97 5.23 7.50 -2.16
N TRP A 98 5.13 6.39 -2.88
CA TRP A 98 6.19 5.86 -3.74
C TRP A 98 5.74 5.84 -5.19
N ALA A 99 5.94 6.97 -5.88
CA ALA A 99 5.51 7.14 -7.26
C ALA A 99 6.13 6.04 -8.15
N GLY A 100 5.26 5.38 -8.92
CA GLY A 100 5.65 4.33 -9.85
C GLY A 100 6.07 2.99 -9.24
N ALA A 101 5.84 2.79 -7.94
CA ALA A 101 6.16 1.52 -7.32
C ALA A 101 5.27 0.37 -7.84
N THR A 102 5.90 -0.78 -8.07
CA THR A 102 5.19 -2.06 -8.26
C THR A 102 4.85 -2.64 -6.89
N VAL A 103 3.64 -3.19 -6.78
CA VAL A 103 3.11 -3.80 -5.56
C VAL A 103 2.82 -5.26 -5.83
N SER A 104 3.53 -6.16 -5.14
CA SER A 104 3.21 -7.59 -5.13
C SER A 104 2.50 -7.94 -3.84
N TRP A 105 1.29 -8.49 -3.96
CA TRP A 105 0.51 -8.96 -2.82
C TRP A 105 1.02 -10.30 -2.25
N ASN A 106 2.02 -10.93 -2.86
CA ASN A 106 2.59 -12.21 -2.43
C ASN A 106 1.54 -13.31 -2.18
N GLY A 107 0.49 -13.37 -3.01
CA GLY A 107 -0.62 -14.32 -2.86
C GLY A 107 -1.64 -13.94 -1.78
N THR A 108 -1.55 -12.75 -1.20
CA THR A 108 -2.52 -12.21 -0.26
C THR A 108 -3.72 -11.63 -1.01
N ASP A 109 -4.93 -11.90 -0.53
CA ASP A 109 -6.11 -11.15 -0.93
C ASP A 109 -6.36 -9.94 -0.02
N PRO A 110 -6.55 -8.72 -0.53
CA PRO A 110 -6.88 -7.58 0.34
C PRO A 110 -8.27 -7.71 0.97
N PHE A 111 -9.10 -8.63 0.49
CA PHE A 111 -10.42 -8.92 1.03
C PHE A 111 -10.48 -10.37 1.46
N PHE A 112 -9.70 -10.70 2.49
CA PHE A 112 -10.22 -11.67 3.44
C PHE A 112 -11.43 -11.04 4.13
#